data_AF-A0A2D4N7C2-F1
#
_entry.id   AF-A0A2D4N7C2-F1
#
_cell.length_a   1.000
_cell.length_b   1.000
_cell.length_c   1.000
_cell.angle_alpha   90.00
_cell.angle_beta   90.00
_cell.angle_gamma   90.00
#
_symmetry.space_group_name_H-M   'P 1'
#
loop_
_entity.id
_entity.type
_entity.pdbx_description
1 polymer ?
#
loop_
_entity_poly.entity_id
_entity_poly.type
_entity_poly.pdbx_seq_one_letter_code
_entity_poly.pdbx_strand_id
1 'polypeptide(L)'
;VIMTTNQQLNPADFHRSDNASEPVQVCVRLRPAVGTGHSQEALCVRGVDSHSLEVHNWRNEKKIVKYRFDAFYDQVDIQQDVYIGSVQPLLSHLLKGQNASILAYGTTGAGKTHTMLGDPDHPGVIPRAVRDILQMTRDASKDKCKYSVSVSYLEIYQEKA
;
A
#
# COMPACT_ATOMS: atom_id res chain seq x y z
N VAL A 1 5.24 -5.43 -4.70
CA VAL A 1 6.13 -4.55 -5.50
C VAL A 1 7.35 -4.28 -4.64
N ILE A 2 8.52 -4.62 -5.15
CA ILE A 2 9.78 -4.30 -4.50
C ILE A 2 10.34 -3.11 -5.27
N MET A 3 10.56 -2.01 -4.57
CA MET A 3 11.17 -0.81 -5.12
C MET A 3 12.56 -0.69 -4.50
N THR A 4 13.57 -0.72 -5.36
CA THR A 4 14.97 -0.58 -4.96
C THR A 4 15.58 0.60 -5.70
N THR A 5 16.55 1.24 -5.07
CA THR A 5 17.34 2.28 -5.73
C THR A 5 18.79 1.83 -5.79
N ASN A 6 19.33 1.79 -7.01
CA ASN A 6 20.73 1.46 -7.21
C ASN A 6 21.54 2.76 -7.28
N GLN A 7 21.71 3.42 -6.13
CA GLN A 7 22.63 4.54 -6.00
C GLN A 7 24.00 3.99 -5.58
N GLN A 8 25.08 4.43 -6.24
CA GLN A 8 26.42 4.32 -5.66
C GLN A 8 26.53 5.38 -4.55
N LEU A 9 26.08 5.05 -3.35
CA LEU A 9 26.20 5.92 -2.17
C LEU A 9 27.54 5.68 -1.48
N ASN A 10 28.18 6.75 -1.03
CA ASN A 10 29.33 6.64 -0.16
C ASN A 10 28.85 6.21 1.25
N PRO A 11 29.57 5.32 1.96
CA PRO A 11 29.22 4.91 3.32
C PRO A 11 29.10 6.07 4.32
N ALA A 12 29.72 7.21 4.02
CA ALA A 12 29.70 8.42 4.84
C ALA A 12 28.38 9.22 4.76
N ASP A 13 27.52 8.94 3.78
CA ASP A 13 26.25 9.66 3.59
C ASP A 13 25.09 9.05 4.43
N PHE A 14 25.34 7.96 5.16
CA PHE A 14 24.39 7.34 6.09
C PHE A 14 24.29 8.13 7.40
N HIS A 15 23.73 9.34 7.36
CA HIS A 15 23.29 10.02 8.58
C HIS A 15 21.91 9.48 9.00
N ARG A 16 21.90 8.63 10.04
CA ARG A 16 20.67 8.13 10.66
C ARG A 16 19.90 9.32 11.25
N SER A 17 18.73 9.63 10.70
CA SER A 17 17.81 10.63 11.24
C SER A 17 16.82 9.93 12.18
N ASP A 18 16.70 10.45 13.40
CA ASP A 18 15.93 9.90 14.53
C ASP A 18 14.41 10.12 14.42
N ASN A 19 13.81 9.70 13.31
CA ASN A 19 12.36 9.50 13.26
C ASN A 19 12.01 8.32 12.37
N ALA A 20 12.58 7.15 12.71
CA ALA A 20 12.36 5.92 11.97
C ALA A 20 10.89 5.51 12.10
N SER A 21 10.16 5.59 10.98
CA SER A 21 8.93 4.83 10.79
C SER A 21 9.19 3.37 11.19
N GLU A 22 8.23 2.76 11.88
CA GLU A 22 8.24 1.32 12.17
C GLU A 22 8.63 0.53 10.92
N PRO A 23 9.48 -0.51 11.04
CA PRO A 23 10.03 -1.23 9.89
C PRO A 23 8.96 -1.99 9.09
N VAL A 24 7.79 -2.24 9.70
CA VAL A 24 6.65 -2.90 9.07
C VAL A 24 5.39 -2.15 9.44
N GLN A 25 4.58 -1.81 8.43
CA GLN A 25 3.25 -1.23 8.60
C GLN A 25 2.19 -2.16 8.02
N VAL A 26 1.12 -2.39 8.77
CA VAL A 26 -0.03 -3.21 8.39
C VAL A 26 -1.22 -2.29 8.19
N CYS A 27 -1.67 -2.21 6.93
CA CYS A 27 -2.83 -1.44 6.53
C CYS A 27 -3.94 -2.40 6.08
N VAL A 28 -5.19 -2.11 6.43
CA VAL A 28 -6.35 -2.89 6.02
C VAL A 28 -7.23 -2.05 5.11
N ARG A 29 -7.70 -2.66 4.01
CA ARG A 29 -8.67 -2.04 3.10
C ARG A 29 -9.90 -2.92 2.99
N LEU A 30 -11.05 -2.34 3.31
CA LEU A 30 -12.35 -2.97 3.09
C LEU A 30 -12.86 -2.59 1.69
N ARG A 31 -13.08 -3.59 0.84
CA ARG A 31 -13.63 -3.36 -0.50
C ARG A 31 -15.12 -2.98 -0.42
N PRO A 32 -15.64 -2.19 -1.38
CA PRO A 32 -17.09 -1.99 -1.52
C PRO A 32 -17.85 -3.32 -1.60
N ALA A 33 -19.03 -3.36 -0.99
CA ALA A 33 -19.98 -4.45 -1.17
C ALA A 33 -20.41 -4.54 -2.65
N VAL A 34 -20.38 -5.74 -3.22
CA VAL A 34 -20.78 -5.97 -4.61
C VAL A 34 -22.19 -6.56 -4.60
N GLY A 35 -23.18 -5.74 -4.97
CA GLY A 35 -24.55 -6.15 -5.25
C GLY A 35 -25.38 -6.66 -4.08
N THR A 36 -26.21 -5.81 -3.48
CA THR A 36 -27.50 -6.20 -2.88
C THR A 36 -28.48 -5.03 -2.94
N GLY A 37 -29.33 -5.03 -3.97
CA GLY A 37 -30.54 -4.20 -4.01
C GLY A 37 -31.70 -4.77 -3.16
N HIS A 38 -31.41 -5.71 -2.26
CA HIS A 38 -32.40 -6.37 -1.40
C HIS A 38 -31.80 -6.51 0.00
N SER A 39 -32.41 -5.79 0.94
CA SER A 39 -32.28 -5.88 2.41
C SER A 39 -30.85 -5.73 2.98
N GLN A 40 -30.69 -4.81 3.92
CA GLN A 40 -29.50 -4.67 4.78
C GLN A 40 -29.18 -5.99 5.51
N GLU A 41 -28.49 -6.93 4.87
CA GLU A 41 -27.74 -7.92 5.61
C GLU A 41 -26.62 -7.17 6.34
N ALA A 42 -26.61 -7.26 7.67
CA ALA A 42 -25.63 -6.58 8.50
C ALA A 42 -24.21 -7.01 8.08
N LEU A 43 -23.41 -6.05 7.64
CA LEU A 43 -22.01 -6.29 7.29
C LEU A 43 -21.30 -6.94 8.48
N CYS A 44 -20.64 -8.07 8.24
CA CYS A 44 -19.88 -8.75 9.29
C CYS A 44 -18.59 -8.01 9.66
N VAL A 45 -18.22 -6.96 8.92
CA VAL A 45 -17.07 -6.10 9.17
C VAL A 45 -17.50 -4.64 9.11
N ARG A 46 -17.08 -3.85 10.11
CA ARG A 46 -17.39 -2.42 10.21
C ARG A 46 -16.15 -1.62 10.59
N GLY A 47 -15.91 -0.49 9.91
CA GLY A 47 -14.92 0.50 10.32
C GLY A 47 -15.35 1.22 11.60
N VAL A 48 -14.43 1.36 12.56
CA VAL A 48 -14.66 2.16 13.78
C VAL A 48 -14.01 3.54 13.63
N ASP A 49 -12.78 3.57 13.13
CA ASP A 49 -11.97 4.75 12.88
C ASP A 49 -10.88 4.42 11.83
N SER A 50 -10.02 5.38 11.51
CA SER A 50 -8.93 5.25 10.51
C SER A 50 -7.83 4.24 10.89
N HIS A 51 -7.92 3.59 12.05
CA HIS A 51 -6.95 2.60 12.52
C HIS A 51 -7.61 1.32 13.03
N SER A 52 -8.94 1.24 13.08
CA SER A 52 -9.62 0.17 13.81
C SER A 52 -10.88 -0.30 13.10
N LEU A 53 -11.10 -1.60 13.13
CA LEU A 53 -12.32 -2.24 12.63
C LEU A 53 -12.88 -3.22 13.64
N GLU A 54 -14.16 -3.54 13.48
CA GLU A 54 -14.88 -4.53 14.24
C GLU A 54 -15.40 -5.64 13.33
N VAL A 55 -15.29 -6.89 13.80
CA VAL A 55 -15.83 -8.07 13.13
C VAL A 55 -16.95 -8.66 13.98
N HIS A 56 -18.13 -8.77 13.39
CA HIS A 56 -19.32 -9.36 14.01
C HIS A 56 -19.31 -10.87 13.80
N ASN A 57 -19.47 -11.63 14.88
CA ASN A 57 -19.53 -13.09 14.80
C ASN A 57 -20.96 -13.55 14.46
N TRP A 58 -21.16 -14.10 13.26
CA TRP A 58 -22.46 -14.61 12.83
C TRP A 58 -23.01 -15.75 13.71
N ARG A 59 -22.16 -16.49 14.43
CA ARG A 59 -22.58 -17.55 15.37
C ARG A 59 -22.96 -17.02 16.74
N ASN A 60 -22.55 -15.80 17.08
CA ASN A 60 -22.86 -15.16 18.36
C ASN A 60 -22.86 -13.64 18.18
N GLU A 61 -24.02 -13.08 17.85
CA GLU A 61 -24.21 -11.66 17.55
C GLU A 61 -23.75 -10.72 18.69
N LYS A 62 -23.70 -11.22 19.93
CA LYS A 62 -23.21 -10.45 21.09
C LYS A 62 -21.69 -10.37 21.16
N LYS A 63 -20.96 -11.16 20.36
CA LYS A 63 -19.50 -11.19 20.33
C LYS A 63 -18.97 -10.38 19.15
N ILE A 64 -18.57 -9.15 19.43
CA ILE A 64 -17.84 -8.27 18.52
C ILE A 64 -16.36 -8.33 18.87
N VAL A 65 -15.50 -8.50 17.87
CA VAL A 65 -14.04 -8.47 18.05
C VAL A 65 -13.47 -7.24 17.36
N LYS A 66 -12.76 -6.40 18.12
CA LYS A 66 -12.11 -5.19 17.63
C LYS A 66 -10.64 -5.47 17.30
N TYR A 67 -10.18 -4.97 16.16
CA TYR A 67 -8.79 -5.03 15.71
C TYR A 67 -8.27 -3.63 15.45
N ARG A 68 -6.96 -3.42 15.68
CA ARG A 68 -6.24 -2.17 15.42
C ARG A 68 -5.07 -2.41 14.48
N PHE A 69 -4.84 -1.48 13.56
CA PHE A 69 -3.86 -1.50 12.49
C PHE A 69 -3.19 -0.13 12.34
N ASP A 70 -2.15 -0.03 11.52
CA ASP A 70 -1.47 1.24 11.23
C ASP A 70 -2.34 2.16 10.37
N ALA A 71 -3.19 1.59 9.51
CA ALA A 71 -4.24 2.30 8.81
C ALA A 71 -5.41 1.37 8.46
N PHE A 72 -6.62 1.94 8.45
CA PHE A 72 -7.83 1.30 7.98
C PHE A 72 -8.48 2.20 6.92
N TYR A 73 -8.75 1.60 5.76
CA TYR A 73 -9.45 2.20 4.64
C TYR A 73 -10.80 1.48 4.47
N ASP A 74 -11.89 2.19 4.62
CA ASP A 74 -13.26 1.69 4.50
C ASP A 74 -13.70 1.60 3.03
N GLN A 75 -14.94 1.16 2.80
CA GLN A 75 -15.54 0.96 1.48
C GLN A 75 -15.61 2.23 0.62
N VAL A 76 -15.58 3.40 1.25
CA VAL A 76 -15.66 4.70 0.58
C VAL A 76 -14.29 5.21 0.14
N ASP A 77 -13.20 4.64 0.68
CA ASP A 77 -11.85 5.10 0.39
C ASP A 77 -11.39 4.66 -1.00
N ILE A 78 -10.92 5.64 -1.77
CA ILE A 78 -10.50 5.45 -3.14
C ILE A 78 -9.03 5.05 -3.24
N GLN A 79 -8.62 4.66 -4.44
CA GLN A 79 -7.24 4.24 -4.73
C GLN A 79 -6.19 5.28 -4.32
N GLN A 80 -6.56 6.57 -4.44
CA GLN A 80 -5.67 7.67 -4.09
C GLN A 80 -5.45 7.75 -2.58
N ASP A 81 -6.46 7.49 -1.76
CA ASP A 81 -6.36 7.59 -0.30
C ASP A 81 -5.39 6.55 0.24
N VAL A 82 -5.50 5.31 -0.24
CA VAL A 82 -4.57 4.21 0.08
C VAL A 82 -3.13 4.56 -0.33
N TYR A 83 -2.98 5.18 -1.51
CA TYR A 83 -1.67 5.55 -2.02
C TYR A 83 -1.02 6.68 -1.21
N ILE A 84 -1.74 7.79 -0.98
CA ILE A 84 -1.22 8.93 -0.21
C ILE A 84 -0.93 8.51 1.24
N GLY A 85 -1.89 7.81 1.87
CA GLY A 85 -1.82 7.52 3.30
C GLY A 85 -0.75 6.48 3.68
N SER A 86 -0.50 5.50 2.81
CA SER A 86 0.37 4.36 3.17
C SER A 86 1.58 4.13 2.26
N VAL A 87 1.56 4.62 1.01
CA VAL A 87 2.61 4.28 0.03
C VAL A 87 3.51 5.45 -0.31
N GLN A 88 2.93 6.62 -0.59
CA GLN A 88 3.69 7.79 -1.02
C GLN A 88 4.81 8.19 -0.03
N PRO A 89 4.62 8.12 1.30
CA PRO A 89 5.68 8.43 2.26
C PRO A 89 6.93 7.55 2.09
N LEU A 90 6.76 6.29 1.65
CA LEU A 90 7.84 5.33 1.45
C LEU A 90 8.74 5.73 0.27
N LEU A 91 8.23 6.45 -0.72
CA LEU A 91 9.01 6.83 -1.91
C LEU A 91 10.13 7.83 -1.58
N SER A 92 9.95 8.63 -0.53
CA SER A 92 10.99 9.55 -0.05
C SER A 92 12.21 8.79 0.49
N HIS A 93 12.01 7.60 1.04
CA HIS A 93 13.07 6.73 1.54
C HIS A 93 13.86 6.08 0.39
N LEU A 94 13.21 5.79 -0.73
CA LEU A 94 13.85 5.28 -1.93
C LEU A 94 14.97 6.23 -2.40
N LEU A 95 14.69 7.53 -2.52
CA LEU A 95 15.71 8.51 -2.94
C LEU A 95 16.91 8.61 -1.98
N LYS A 96 16.77 8.14 -0.74
CA LYS A 96 17.82 8.09 0.28
C LYS A 96 18.58 6.76 0.30
N GLY A 97 18.37 5.90 -0.71
CA GLY A 97 19.05 4.60 -0.80
C GLY A 97 18.39 3.47 -0.01
N GLN A 98 17.19 3.67 0.53
CA GLN A 98 16.49 2.63 1.31
C GLN A 98 15.57 1.82 0.41
N ASN A 99 15.47 0.52 0.67
CA ASN A 99 14.55 -0.36 -0.06
C ASN A 99 13.16 -0.33 0.57
N ALA A 100 12.11 -0.37 -0.26
CA ALA A 100 10.73 -0.47 0.18
C ALA A 100 10.00 -1.64 -0.51
N SER A 101 9.20 -2.37 0.27
CA SER A 101 8.42 -3.51 -0.21
C SER A 101 6.96 -3.34 0.18
N ILE A 102 6.08 -3.47 -0.81
CA ILE A 102 4.63 -3.39 -0.62
C ILE A 102 4.02 -4.74 -1.01
N LEU A 103 3.28 -5.32 -0.05
CA LEU A 103 2.61 -6.60 -0.18
C LEU A 103 1.10 -6.41 -0.04
N ALA A 104 0.33 -7.00 -0.95
CA ALA A 104 -1.12 -7.07 -0.84
C ALA A 104 -1.52 -8.51 -0.52
N TYR A 105 -2.21 -8.71 0.61
CA TYR A 105 -2.62 -10.02 1.11
C TYR A 105 -4.14 -10.11 1.26
N GLY A 106 -4.70 -11.30 1.05
CA GLY A 106 -6.14 -11.56 1.14
C GLY A 106 -6.59 -12.69 0.23
N THR A 107 -7.84 -13.11 0.38
CA THR A 107 -8.46 -14.18 -0.44
C THR A 107 -8.71 -13.74 -1.89
N THR A 108 -9.03 -14.68 -2.77
CA THR A 108 -9.49 -14.37 -4.13
C THR A 108 -10.77 -13.53 -4.07
N GLY A 109 -10.84 -12.45 -4.87
CA GLY A 109 -11.95 -11.50 -4.83
C GLY A 109 -11.87 -10.44 -3.72
N ALA A 110 -10.85 -10.46 -2.83
CA ALA A 110 -10.69 -9.45 -1.77
C ALA A 110 -10.25 -8.05 -2.27
N GLY A 111 -9.92 -7.91 -3.56
CA GLY A 111 -9.49 -6.61 -4.12
C GLY A 111 -7.97 -6.36 -4.12
N LYS A 112 -7.14 -7.40 -3.98
CA LYS A 112 -5.66 -7.30 -4.05
C LYS A 112 -5.19 -6.65 -5.37
N THR A 113 -5.58 -7.23 -6.51
CA THR A 113 -5.20 -6.73 -7.85
C THR A 113 -5.79 -5.35 -8.10
N HIS A 114 -7.03 -5.11 -7.67
CA HIS A 114 -7.64 -3.78 -7.73
C HIS A 114 -6.82 -2.77 -6.93
N THR A 115 -6.36 -3.09 -5.72
CA THR A 115 -5.52 -2.17 -4.92
C THR A 115 -4.16 -1.92 -5.56
N MET A 116 -3.48 -2.98 -6.00
CA MET A 116 -2.11 -2.87 -6.50
C MET A 116 -2.03 -2.29 -7.91
N LEU A 117 -2.87 -2.74 -8.83
CA LEU A 117 -2.85 -2.32 -10.23
C LEU A 117 -3.94 -1.30 -10.52
N GLY A 118 -5.15 -1.54 -10.03
CA GLY A 118 -6.34 -0.74 -10.34
C GLY A 118 -6.84 -0.96 -11.76
N ASP A 119 -7.64 -0.01 -12.22
CA ASP A 119 -8.13 0.09 -13.60
C ASP A 119 -7.67 1.42 -14.24
N PRO A 120 -7.89 1.63 -15.55
CA PRO A 120 -7.44 2.85 -16.23
C PRO A 120 -7.99 4.15 -15.65
N ASP A 121 -9.22 4.13 -15.15
CA ASP A 121 -9.89 5.31 -14.57
C ASP A 121 -9.46 5.50 -13.10
N HIS A 122 -9.21 4.39 -12.40
CA HIS A 122 -8.81 4.36 -10.99
C HIS A 122 -7.48 3.59 -10.81
N PRO A 123 -6.34 4.17 -11.23
CA PRO A 123 -5.05 3.49 -11.12
C PRO A 123 -4.71 3.17 -9.67
N GLY A 124 -4.14 1.99 -9.45
CA GLY A 124 -3.75 1.50 -8.12
C GLY A 124 -2.36 1.97 -7.70
N VAL A 125 -1.77 1.26 -6.74
CA VAL A 125 -0.46 1.56 -6.14
C VAL A 125 0.69 1.55 -7.16
N ILE A 126 0.80 0.52 -7.99
CA ILE A 126 1.90 0.33 -8.96
C ILE A 126 2.01 1.51 -9.93
N PRO A 127 0.96 1.84 -10.72
CA PRO A 127 1.08 2.91 -11.72
C PRO A 127 1.31 4.28 -11.09
N ARG A 128 0.79 4.54 -9.87
CA ARG A 128 1.05 5.79 -9.14
C ARG A 128 2.49 5.87 -8.65
N ALA A 129 3.00 4.80 -8.02
CA ALA A 129 4.37 4.76 -7.52
C ALA A 129 5.40 4.92 -8.64
N VAL A 130 5.23 4.24 -9.77
CA VAL A 130 6.13 4.38 -10.93
C VAL A 130 6.14 5.81 -11.44
N ARG A 131 4.97 6.45 -11.55
CA ARG A 131 4.84 7.85 -11.98
C ARG A 131 5.59 8.79 -11.04
N ASP A 132 5.36 8.65 -9.74
CA ASP A 132 5.97 9.51 -8.73
C ASP A 132 7.48 9.30 -8.65
N ILE A 133 7.98 8.07 -8.71
CA ILE A 133 9.44 7.78 -8.75
C ILE A 133 10.08 8.46 -9.97
N LEU A 134 9.46 8.33 -11.15
CA LEU A 134 9.98 8.97 -12.36
C LEU A 134 9.95 10.49 -12.26
N GLN A 135 8.95 11.07 -11.58
CA GLN A 135 8.88 12.50 -11.36
C GLN A 135 9.95 12.97 -10.36
N MET A 136 10.03 12.32 -9.21
CA MET A 136 11.00 12.58 -8.15
C MET A 136 12.44 12.50 -8.66
N THR A 137 12.77 11.50 -9.48
CA THR A 137 14.12 11.36 -10.06
C THR A 137 14.42 12.46 -11.09
N ARG A 138 13.45 12.89 -11.90
CA ARG A 138 13.61 14.04 -12.80
C ARG A 138 13.87 15.34 -12.05
N ASP A 139 13.16 15.57 -10.95
CA ASP A 139 13.32 16.78 -10.16
C ASP A 139 14.64 16.80 -9.39
N ALA A 140 15.04 15.68 -8.77
CA ALA A 140 16.32 15.56 -8.07
C ALA A 140 17.54 15.61 -9.02
N SER A 141 17.36 15.32 -10.32
CA SER A 141 18.43 15.41 -11.31
C SER A 141 18.89 16.84 -11.58
N LYS A 142 18.10 17.85 -11.18
CA LYS A 142 18.48 19.27 -11.24
C LYS A 142 19.61 19.61 -10.26
N ASP A 143 19.78 18.81 -9.20
CA ASP A 143 20.76 18.99 -8.12
C ASP A 143 22.08 18.21 -8.34
N LYS A 144 22.42 17.88 -9.60
CA LYS A 144 23.62 17.13 -10.02
C LYS A 144 23.67 15.64 -9.61
N CYS A 145 22.60 15.07 -9.07
CA CYS A 145 22.49 13.62 -8.86
C CYS A 145 21.99 12.92 -10.13
N LYS A 146 22.73 11.92 -10.62
CA LYS A 146 22.28 11.09 -11.75
C LYS A 146 21.53 9.86 -11.23
N TYR A 147 20.27 9.72 -11.64
CA TYR A 147 19.45 8.55 -11.31
C TYR A 147 19.30 7.64 -12.53
N SER A 148 19.33 6.33 -12.29
CA SER A 148 18.92 5.31 -13.26
C SER A 148 17.78 4.50 -12.66
N VAL A 149 16.69 4.35 -13.40
CA VAL A 149 15.50 3.63 -12.97
C VAL A 149 15.32 2.42 -13.87
N SER A 150 15.26 1.25 -13.26
CA SER A 150 14.98 -0.03 -13.93
C SER A 150 13.74 -0.66 -13.32
N VAL A 151 12.93 -1.31 -14.15
CA VAL A 151 11.72 -2.02 -13.73
C VAL A 151 11.82 -3.47 -14.17
N SER A 152 11.52 -4.39 -13.27
CA SER A 152 11.37 -5.82 -13.55
C SER A 152 10.01 -6.30 -13.07
N TYR A 153 9.45 -7.28 -13.79
CA TYR A 153 8.20 -7.93 -13.45
C TYR A 153 8.45 -9.43 -13.36
N LEU A 154 8.01 -10.04 -12.26
CA LEU A 154 8.15 -11.46 -11.99
C LEU A 154 6.81 -12.01 -11.50
N GLU A 155 6.41 -13.15 -12.03
CA GLU A 155 5.28 -13.94 -11.56
C GLU A 155 5.82 -15.26 -11.00
N ILE A 156 5.48 -15.57 -9.75
CA ILE A 156 5.85 -16.85 -9.13
C ILE A 156 4.59 -17.72 -9.13
N TYR A 157 4.64 -18.84 -9.86
CA TYR A 157 3.57 -19.83 -9.90
C TYR A 157 4.10 -21.19 -9.46
N GLN A 158 3.58 -21.74 -8.36
CA GLN A 158 4.01 -23.04 -7.81
C GLN A 158 5.54 -23.15 -7.64
N GLU A 159 6.16 -22.15 -6.99
CA GLU A 159 7.63 -22.08 -6.79
C GLU A 159 8.45 -22.03 -8.10
N LYS A 160 7.81 -21.75 -9.24
CA LYS A 160 8.50 -21.50 -10.52
C LYS A 160 8.42 -20.01 -10.84
N ALA A 161 9.60 -19.44 -11.06
CA ALA A 161 9.86 -18.07 -11.45
C ALA A 161 10.07 -17.97 -12.97
#